data_AF-A0A532DI21-F1
#
_entry.id   AF-A0A532DI21-F1
#
_cell.length_a   1.000
_cell.length_b   1.000
_cell.length_c   1.000
_cell.angle_alpha   90.00
_cell.angle_beta   90.00
_cell.angle_gamma   90.00
#
_symmetry.space_group_name_H-M   'P 1'
#
loop_
_entity.id
_entity.type
_entity.pdbx_description
1 polymer ?
#
loop_
_entity_poly.entity_id
_entity_poly.type
_entity_poly.pdbx_seq_one_letter_code
_entity_poly.pdbx_strand_id
1 'polypeptide(L)'
;MILYRDLVVNTSPEQIHWLTNAAAHALRRIDPAFEWGAIGATIMSVRFTTLPGPLGLQCGQQLMLSFWTWGEHEREMMTNLDRTFHNLTVALRELSNEIRRSSLTTALDA
;
A
#
# COMPACT_ATOMS: atom_id res chain seq x y z
N MET A 1 5.89 -4.95 1.98
CA MET A 1 6.15 -4.32 0.67
C MET A 1 4.85 -4.32 -0.10
N ILE A 2 4.45 -3.16 -0.63
CA ILE A 2 3.18 -2.98 -1.33
C ILE A 2 3.50 -2.39 -2.71
N LEU A 3 2.99 -3.04 -3.75
CA LEU A 3 3.20 -2.67 -5.15
C LEU A 3 2.00 -3.08 -5.99
N TYR A 4 1.85 -2.45 -7.16
CA TYR A 4 0.90 -2.89 -8.18
C TYR A 4 1.31 -4.25 -8.74
N ARG A 5 0.33 -5.14 -8.98
CA ARG A 5 0.59 -6.45 -9.56
C ARG A 5 1.14 -6.35 -10.99
N ASP A 6 0.65 -5.38 -11.76
CA ASP A 6 1.27 -4.99 -13.01
C ASP A 6 2.52 -4.16 -12.70
N LEU A 7 3.68 -4.77 -12.92
CA LEU A 7 4.97 -4.19 -12.53
C LEU A 7 5.28 -2.89 -13.27
N VAL A 8 4.77 -2.71 -14.50
CA VAL A 8 4.99 -1.50 -15.29
C VAL A 8 4.38 -0.27 -14.60
N VAL A 9 3.24 -0.44 -13.92
CA VAL A 9 2.59 0.67 -13.20
C VAL A 9 3.49 1.22 -12.08
N ASN A 10 4.31 0.37 -11.48
CA ASN A 10 5.25 0.78 -10.42
C ASN A 10 6.42 1.64 -10.93
N THR A 11 6.60 1.79 -12.25
CA THR A 11 7.61 2.71 -12.81
C THR A 11 7.11 4.15 -12.93
N SER A 12 5.82 4.40 -12.66
CA SER A 12 5.25 5.75 -12.55
C SER A 12 5.31 6.23 -11.09
N PRO A 13 6.09 7.28 -10.79
CA PRO A 13 6.10 7.87 -9.45
C PRO A 13 4.72 8.36 -9.02
N GLU A 14 3.93 8.89 -9.94
CA GLU A 14 2.59 9.42 -9.66
C GLU A 14 1.66 8.33 -9.11
N GLN A 15 1.73 7.12 -9.67
CA GLN A 15 0.94 5.98 -9.21
C GLN A 15 1.34 5.55 -7.79
N ILE A 16 2.63 5.56 -7.46
CA ILE A 16 3.10 5.18 -6.13
C ILE A 16 2.79 6.25 -5.07
N HIS A 17 2.84 7.53 -5.44
CA HIS A 17 2.35 8.62 -4.58
C HIS A 17 0.84 8.52 -4.37
N TRP A 18 0.06 8.25 -5.42
CA TRP A 18 -1.38 8.01 -5.29
C TRP A 18 -1.66 6.83 -4.35
N LEU A 19 -0.96 5.71 -4.53
CA LEU A 19 -1.11 4.51 -3.69
C LEU A 19 -0.83 4.81 -2.21
N THR A 20 0.18 5.64 -1.94
CA THR A 20 0.53 6.08 -0.59
C THR A 20 -0.61 6.85 0.07
N ASN A 21 -1.16 7.86 -0.64
CA ASN A 21 -2.27 8.67 -0.12
C ASN A 21 -3.55 7.84 0.02
N ALA A 22 -3.84 6.98 -0.97
CA ALA A 22 -5.01 6.10 -0.95
C ALA A 22 -4.95 5.12 0.23
N ALA A 23 -3.78 4.55 0.52
CA ALA A 23 -3.55 3.69 1.69
C ALA A 23 -3.79 4.46 3.01
N ALA A 24 -3.24 5.67 3.14
CA ALA A 24 -3.45 6.50 4.32
C ALA A 24 -4.94 6.83 4.54
N HIS A 25 -5.65 7.21 3.47
CA HIS A 25 -7.08 7.49 3.55
C HIS A 25 -7.92 6.26 3.89
N ALA A 26 -7.65 5.11 3.25
CA ALA A 26 -8.37 3.88 3.53
C ALA A 26 -8.22 3.46 4.99
N LEU A 27 -7.00 3.53 5.54
CA LEU A 27 -6.71 3.22 6.93
C LEU A 27 -7.44 4.17 7.89
N ARG A 28 -7.42 5.48 7.62
CA ARG A 28 -8.13 6.48 8.44
C ARG A 28 -9.64 6.25 8.49
N ARG A 29 -10.25 5.73 7.41
CA ARG A 29 -11.68 5.38 7.39
C ARG A 29 -12.01 4.17 8.24
N ILE A 30 -11.20 3.12 8.14
CA ILE A 30 -11.41 1.85 8.86
C ILE A 30 -11.27 2.08 10.35
N ASP A 31 -10.25 2.85 10.74
CA ASP A 31 -9.93 3.06 12.13
C ASP A 31 -9.49 4.51 12.37
N PRO A 32 -10.46 5.41 12.63
CA PRO A 32 -10.15 6.81 12.92
C PRO A 32 -9.29 6.98 14.17
N ALA A 33 -9.42 6.08 15.15
CA ALA A 33 -8.66 6.10 16.40
C ALA A 33 -7.26 5.47 16.26
N PHE A 34 -6.86 5.06 15.05
CA PHE A 34 -5.56 4.48 14.75
C PHE A 34 -4.40 5.48 14.76
N GLU A 35 -4.60 6.67 15.33
CA GLU A 35 -3.58 7.73 15.51
C GLU A 35 -2.32 7.25 16.21
N TRP A 36 -2.41 6.13 16.92
CA TRP A 36 -1.32 5.60 17.71
C TRP A 36 -0.52 4.51 16.98
N GLY A 37 -1.12 3.83 15.98
CA GLY A 37 -0.44 2.86 15.12
C GLY A 37 0.38 3.58 14.07
N ALA A 38 1.46 4.27 14.47
CA ALA A 38 2.16 5.25 13.64
C ALA A 38 2.51 4.70 12.23
N ILE A 39 1.72 5.05 11.20
CA ILE A 39 1.96 4.64 9.81
C ILE A 39 2.98 5.59 9.19
N GLY A 40 4.25 5.21 9.27
CA GLY A 40 5.28 5.80 8.42
C GLY A 40 5.16 5.22 7.01
N ALA A 41 5.13 6.07 5.99
CA ALA A 41 5.21 5.62 4.60
C ALA A 41 6.60 5.93 4.05
N THR A 42 7.23 4.95 3.41
CA THR A 42 8.47 5.15 2.67
C THR A 42 8.31 4.63 1.26
N ILE A 43 8.58 5.49 0.28
CA ILE A 43 8.68 5.12 -1.11
C ILE A 43 10.12 4.65 -1.36
N MET A 44 10.28 3.38 -1.69
CA MET A 44 11.59 2.78 -1.96
C MET A 44 11.78 2.57 -3.45
N SER A 45 12.94 2.98 -3.98
CA SER A 45 13.34 2.64 -5.34
C SER A 45 13.66 1.14 -5.44
N VAL A 46 13.13 0.49 -6.46
CA VAL A 46 13.29 -0.95 -6.71
C VAL A 46 13.57 -1.18 -8.18
N ARG A 47 14.37 -2.20 -8.47
CA ARG A 47 14.58 -2.69 -9.84
C ARG A 47 13.76 -3.96 -10.07
N PHE A 48 12.80 -3.90 -10.99
CA PHE A 48 11.97 -5.00 -11.43
C PHE A 48 12.64 -5.73 -12.60
N THR A 49 13.51 -6.69 -12.28
CA THR A 49 14.36 -7.39 -13.27
C THR A 49 13.61 -8.25 -14.28
N THR A 50 12.32 -8.54 -14.03
CA THR A 50 11.45 -9.28 -14.94
C THR A 50 10.80 -8.39 -16.01
N LEU A 51 10.91 -7.06 -15.90
CA LEU A 51 10.44 -6.15 -16.96
C LEU A 51 11.42 -6.16 -18.14
N PRO A 52 10.92 -6.26 -19.39
CA PRO A 52 11.77 -6.21 -20.57
C PRO A 52 12.33 -4.80 -20.81
N GLY A 53 13.44 -4.72 -21.57
CA GLY A 53 14.01 -3.44 -22.02
C GLY A 53 15.23 -2.96 -21.21
N PRO A 54 15.70 -1.73 -21.48
CA PRO A 54 16.87 -1.15 -20.82
C PRO A 54 16.64 -0.90 -19.32
N LEU A 55 17.74 -0.76 -18.57
CA LEU A 55 17.74 -0.59 -17.10
C LEU A 55 16.77 0.51 -16.62
N GLY A 56 16.67 1.62 -17.35
CA GLY A 56 15.78 2.72 -16.98
C GLY A 56 14.30 2.33 -16.92
N LEU A 57 13.85 1.37 -17.74
CA LEU A 57 12.47 0.86 -17.73
C LEU A 57 12.23 -0.22 -16.67
N GLN A 58 13.29 -0.74 -16.06
CA GLN A 58 13.19 -1.69 -14.94
C GLN A 58 13.19 -0.99 -13.58
N CYS A 59 13.52 0.30 -13.53
CA CYS A 59 13.55 1.08 -12.30
C CYS A 59 12.14 1.61 -12.00
N GLY A 60 11.63 1.28 -10.82
CA GLY A 60 10.39 1.84 -10.31
C GLY A 60 10.44 2.00 -8.81
N GLN A 61 9.27 2.05 -8.19
CA GLN A 61 9.14 2.30 -6.77
C GLN A 61 8.14 1.33 -6.13
N GLN A 62 8.26 1.14 -4.82
CA GLN A 62 7.30 0.41 -4.01
C GLN A 62 6.99 1.19 -2.74
N LEU A 63 5.83 0.92 -2.15
CA LEU A 63 5.43 1.46 -0.87
C LEU A 63 5.82 0.50 0.26
N MET A 64 6.49 1.03 1.27
CA MET A 64 6.71 0.39 2.56
C MET A 64 5.91 1.14 3.62
N LEU A 65 5.10 0.42 4.38
CA LEU A 65 4.39 0.95 5.54
C LEU A 65 5.07 0.43 6.80
N SER A 66 5.54 1.37 7.63
CA SER A 66 6.06 1.14 8.96
C SER A 66 4.94 1.36 9.95
N PHE A 67 4.80 0.51 10.95
CA PHE A 67 3.83 0.68 12.03
C PHE A 67 4.50 0.40 13.37
N TRP A 68 3.91 0.97 14.42
CA TRP A 68 4.29 0.69 15.79
C TRP A 68 3.08 0.17 16.56
N THR A 69 3.30 -0.74 17.49
CA THR A 69 2.25 -1.32 18.35
C THR A 69 2.73 -1.30 19.80
N TRP A 70 1.87 -0.89 20.72
CA TRP A 70 2.17 -0.76 22.15
C TRP A 70 1.05 -1.42 22.97
N GLY A 71 1.32 -1.63 24.25
CA GLY A 71 0.37 -2.07 25.26
C GLY A 71 1.07 -2.08 26.62
N GLU A 72 0.31 -1.91 27.70
CA GLU A 72 0.86 -1.93 29.06
C GLU A 72 1.38 -3.32 29.44
N HIS A 73 0.82 -4.35 28.82
CA HIS A 73 1.25 -5.73 28.94
C HIS A 73 1.18 -6.47 27.60
N GLU A 74 1.87 -7.61 27.51
CA GLU A 74 2.02 -8.40 26.28
C GLU A 74 0.69 -8.67 25.58
N ARG A 75 -0.35 -9.10 26.31
CA ARG A 75 -1.68 -9.37 25.73
C ARG A 75 -2.27 -8.16 24.99
N GLU A 76 -2.09 -6.96 25.53
CA GLU A 76 -2.63 -5.74 24.92
C GLU A 76 -1.82 -5.36 23.68
N MET A 77 -0.49 -5.44 23.77
CA MET A 77 0.41 -5.23 22.63
C MET A 77 0.06 -6.17 21.47
N MET A 78 -0.14 -7.46 21.74
CA MET A 78 -0.54 -8.44 20.72
C MET A 78 -1.93 -8.13 20.15
N THR A 79 -2.87 -7.68 20.98
CA THR A 79 -4.21 -7.26 20.50
C THR A 79 -4.11 -6.06 19.55
N ASN A 80 -3.25 -5.08 19.87
CA ASN A 80 -3.02 -3.92 19.02
C ASN A 80 -2.26 -4.27 17.72
N LEU A 81 -1.38 -5.27 17.76
CA LEU A 81 -0.72 -5.83 16.58
C LEU A 81 -1.71 -6.53 15.65
N ASP A 82 -2.59 -7.37 16.18
CA ASP A 82 -3.63 -8.04 15.40
C ASP A 82 -4.58 -7.03 14.76
N ARG A 83 -5.01 -6.01 15.52
CA ARG A 83 -5.81 -4.89 14.99
C ARG A 83 -5.09 -4.18 13.85
N THR A 84 -3.78 -3.94 13.98
CA THR A 84 -2.97 -3.30 12.94
C THR A 84 -2.95 -4.12 11.65
N PHE A 85 -2.63 -5.40 11.74
CA PHE A 85 -2.60 -6.27 10.55
C PHE A 85 -3.98 -6.45 9.93
N HIS A 86 -5.03 -6.53 10.75
CA HIS A 86 -6.40 -6.60 10.28
C HIS A 86 -6.76 -5.36 9.45
N ASN A 87 -6.55 -4.16 10.01
CA ASN A 87 -6.85 -2.89 9.35
C ASN A 87 -6.05 -2.73 8.04
N LEU A 88 -4.76 -3.04 8.05
CA LEU A 88 -3.92 -3.04 6.84
C LEU A 88 -4.45 -4.00 5.78
N THR A 89 -4.83 -5.20 6.18
CA THR A 89 -5.36 -6.21 5.24
C THR A 89 -6.67 -5.74 4.61
N VAL A 90 -7.59 -5.19 5.41
CA VAL A 90 -8.86 -4.66 4.92
C VAL A 90 -8.61 -3.49 3.97
N ALA A 91 -7.80 -2.50 4.36
CA ALA A 91 -7.48 -1.32 3.55
C ALA A 91 -6.88 -1.70 2.18
N LEU A 92 -5.86 -2.57 2.18
CA LEU A 92 -5.18 -2.96 0.95
C LEU A 92 -6.07 -3.82 0.05
N ARG A 93 -6.98 -4.62 0.63
CA ARG A 93 -7.98 -5.37 -0.14
C ARG A 93 -9.00 -4.44 -0.80
N GLU A 94 -9.48 -3.43 -0.08
CA GLU A 94 -10.38 -2.40 -0.65
C GLU A 94 -9.71 -1.68 -1.83
N LEU A 95 -8.49 -1.21 -1.65
CA LEU A 95 -7.73 -0.54 -2.71
C LEU A 95 -7.45 -1.45 -3.90
N SER A 96 -7.10 -2.71 -3.67
CA SER A 96 -6.91 -3.67 -4.74
C SER A 96 -8.19 -3.88 -5.57
N ASN A 97 -9.36 -3.87 -4.92
CA ASN A 97 -10.65 -3.96 -5.59
C ASN A 97 -11.02 -2.67 -6.33
N GLU A 98 -10.68 -1.51 -5.78
CA GLU A 98 -10.88 -0.21 -6.44
C GLU A 98 -10.05 -0.12 -7.72
N ILE A 99 -8.74 -0.41 -7.66
CA ILE A 99 -7.85 -0.43 -8.81
C ILE A 99 -8.40 -1.35 -9.91
N ARG A 100 -8.84 -2.57 -9.53
CA ARG A 100 -9.43 -3.51 -10.48
C ARG A 100 -10.68 -2.96 -11.17
N ARG A 101 -11.56 -2.29 -10.42
CA ARG A 101 -12.79 -1.69 -10.98
C ARG A 101 -12.46 -0.54 -11.93
N SER A 102 -11.53 0.34 -11.55
CA SER A 102 -11.10 1.45 -12.40
C SER A 102 -10.49 0.96 -13.71
N SER A 103 -9.66 -0.09 -13.68
CA SER A 103 -9.10 -0.69 -14.91
C SER A 103 -10.17 -1.29 -15.83
N LEU A 104 -11.23 -1.86 -15.27
CA LEU A 104 -12.36 -2.39 -16.06
C LEU A 104 -13.17 -1.28 -16.72
N THR A 105 -13.40 -0.17 -16.03
CA THR A 105 -14.09 1.00 -16.61
C THR A 105 -13.30 1.58 -17.79
N THR A 106 -11.98 1.79 -17.63
CA THR A 106 -11.13 2.30 -18.72
C THR A 106 -11.09 1.36 -19.93
N ALA A 107 -11.22 0.05 -19.72
CA ALA A 107 -11.25 -0.93 -20.80
C ALA A 107 -12.62 -1.03 -21.52
N LEU A 108 -13.72 -0.60 -20.89
CA LEU A 108 -15.04 -0.55 -21.50
C LEU A 108 -15.26 0.73 -22.32
N ASP A 109 -14.50 1.79 -22.03
CA ASP A 109 -14.56 3.09 -22.69
C ASP A 109 -13.54 3.24 -23.86
N ALA A 110 -12.73 2.21 -24.13
CA ALA A 110 -11.68 2.19 -25.16
C ALA A 110 -12.05 1.29 -26.35
#